data_AF-G1K0H7-F1
#
_entry.id   AF-G1K0H7-F1
#
_cell.length_a   1.000
_cell.length_b   1.000
_cell.length_c   1.000
_cell.angle_alpha   90.00
_cell.angle_beta   90.00
_cell.angle_gamma   90.00
#
_symmetry.space_group_name_H-M   'P 1'
#
loop_
_entity.id
_entity.type
_entity.pdbx_description
1 polymer ?
#
loop_
_entity_poly.entity_id
_entity_poly.type
_entity_poly.pdbx_seq_one_letter_code
_entity_poly.pdbx_strand_id
1 'polypeptide(L)' 'PAPSTGPHKLRECLPLVIFLRNRLKYALTNVEVTKIVMQRLIKVDGKVRTDPNYPAGFMDVITIEKTGEFFRL' A
#
# COMPACT_ATOMS: atom_id res chain seq x y z
N PRO A 1 6.15 -4.83 -9.48
CA PRO A 1 6.53 -5.87 -8.49
C PRO A 1 5.45 -6.93 -8.44
N ALA A 2 5.82 -8.20 -8.30
CA ALA A 2 4.81 -9.24 -8.09
C ALA A 2 4.14 -8.99 -6.72
N PRO A 3 2.80 -8.92 -6.65
CA PRO A 3 2.08 -8.87 -5.38
C PRO A 3 2.38 -10.12 -4.55
N SER A 4 2.44 -9.95 -3.23
CA SER A 4 2.47 -11.08 -2.30
C SER A 4 1.16 -11.85 -2.33
N THR A 5 1.15 -13.09 -1.84
CA THR A 5 -0.09 -13.84 -1.63
C THR A 5 -0.98 -13.10 -0.66
N GLY A 6 -2.27 -12.97 -1.00
CA GLY A 6 -3.20 -12.18 -0.22
C GLY A 6 -4.65 -12.33 -0.68
N PRO A 7 -5.55 -11.46 -0.21
CA PRO A 7 -6.99 -11.64 -0.38
C PRO A 7 -7.49 -11.45 -1.82
N HIS A 8 -6.73 -10.74 -2.66
CA HIS A 8 -7.16 -10.35 -4.01
C HIS A 8 -6.43 -11.13 -5.10
N LYS A 9 -7.10 -11.37 -6.23
CA LYS A 9 -6.48 -12.05 -7.38
C LYS A 9 -5.38 -11.19 -7.99
N LEU A 10 -4.37 -11.83 -8.58
CA LEU A 10 -3.20 -11.18 -9.17
C LEU A 10 -3.55 -10.03 -10.15
N ARG A 11 -4.62 -10.21 -10.95
CA ARG A 11 -5.06 -9.22 -11.95
C ARG A 11 -6.01 -8.16 -11.40
N GLU A 12 -6.58 -8.38 -10.22
CA GLU A 12 -7.58 -7.52 -9.58
C GLU A 12 -6.97 -6.72 -8.41
N CYS A 13 -5.64 -6.76 -8.26
CA CYS A 13 -4.93 -6.11 -7.15
C CYS A 13 -3.85 -5.14 -7.63
N LEU A 14 -3.57 -4.16 -6.76
CA LEU A 14 -2.49 -3.19 -6.88
C LEU A 14 -1.58 -3.30 -5.65
N PRO A 15 -0.29 -3.66 -5.82
CA PRO A 15 0.67 -3.64 -4.72
C PRO A 15 0.82 -2.25 -4.10
N LEU A 16 0.96 -2.20 -2.77
CA LEU A 16 1.17 -0.94 -2.03
C LEU A 16 2.38 -0.13 -2.54
N VAL A 17 3.44 -0.80 -2.98
CA VAL A 17 4.62 -0.16 -3.58
C VAL A 17 4.29 0.63 -4.85
N ILE A 18 3.38 0.14 -5.69
CA ILE A 18 2.95 0.88 -6.89
C ILE A 18 2.06 2.05 -6.49
N PHE A 19 1.19 1.86 -5.49
CA PHE A 19 0.32 2.91 -4.99
C PHE A 19 1.13 4.10 -4.42
N LEU A 20 2.07 3.85 -3.51
CA LEU A 20 2.85 4.90 -2.84
C LEU A 20 3.85 5.59 -3.78
N ARG A 21 4.45 4.83 -4.69
CA ARG A 21 5.51 5.34 -5.59
C ARG A 21 4.94 5.95 -6.87
N ASN A 22 4.07 5.24 -7.58
CA ASN A 22 3.64 5.64 -8.92
C ASN A 22 2.35 6.48 -8.91
N ARG A 23 1.43 6.26 -7.95
CA ARG A 23 0.17 7.03 -7.86
C ARG A 23 0.34 8.29 -7.02
N LEU A 24 0.73 8.13 -5.75
CA LEU A 24 0.83 9.26 -4.81
C LEU A 24 2.18 10.00 -4.87
N LYS A 25 3.23 9.33 -5.37
CA LYS A 25 4.60 9.87 -5.42
C LYS A 25 5.16 10.31 -4.06
N TYR A 26 4.75 9.64 -2.98
CA TYR A 26 5.32 9.83 -1.64
C TYR A 26 6.70 9.20 -1.47
N ALA A 27 7.06 8.30 -2.37
CA ALA A 27 8.38 7.73 -2.49
C ALA A 27 8.80 7.73 -3.97
N LEU A 28 10.09 7.89 -4.23
CA LEU A 28 10.70 7.77 -5.55
C LEU A 28 11.30 6.38 -5.74
N THR A 29 11.83 5.78 -4.68
CA THR A 29 12.50 4.48 -4.72
C THR A 29 11.76 3.40 -3.92
N ASN A 30 12.01 2.13 -4.25
CA ASN A 30 11.44 1.00 -3.48
C ASN A 30 11.95 0.99 -2.03
N VAL A 31 13.18 1.45 -1.80
CA VAL A 31 13.78 1.50 -0.46
C VAL A 31 13.02 2.47 0.44
N GLU A 32 12.63 3.63 -0.09
CA GLU A 32 11.78 4.60 0.62
C GLU A 32 10.41 4.02 0.94
N VAL A 33 9.76 3.34 -0.02
CA VAL A 33 8.48 2.65 0.24
C VAL A 33 8.63 1.67 1.40
N THR A 34 9.65 0.81 1.38
CA THR A 34 9.88 -0.15 2.46
C THR A 34 10.07 0.57 3.80
N LYS A 35 10.79 1.69 3.84
CA LYS A 35 10.94 2.50 5.07
C LYS A 35 9.60 3.03 5.57
N ILE A 36 8.75 3.58 4.70
CA ILE A 36 7.43 4.11 5.06
C ILE A 36 6.53 3.00 5.62
N VAL A 37 6.50 1.86 4.93
CA VAL A 37 5.69 0.70 5.31
C VAL A 37 6.18 0.08 6.64
N MET A 38 7.49 0.05 6.88
CA MET A 38 8.08 -0.44 8.15
C MET A 38 7.81 0.49 9.33
N GLN A 39 7.55 1.78 9.09
CA GLN A 39 7.11 2.72 10.13
C GLN A 39 5.66 2.50 10.58
N ARG A 40 4.94 1.52 10.00
CA ARG A 40 3.56 1.16 10.37
C ARG A 40 2.53 2.27 10.17
N LEU A 41 2.84 3.25 9.31
CA LEU A 41 1.99 4.40 9.03
C LEU A 41 0.83 4.11 8.08
N ILE A 42 0.88 2.97 7.38
CA ILE A 42 -0.09 2.59 6.35
C ILE A 42 -0.99 1.49 6.90
N LYS A 43 -2.30 1.74 6.80
CA LYS A 43 -3.34 0.77 7.12
C LYS A 43 -4.16 0.46 5.89
N VAL A 44 -4.49 -0.80 5.69
CA VAL A 44 -5.47 -1.27 4.69
C VAL A 44 -6.64 -1.86 5.47
N ASP A 45 -7.83 -1.31 5.28
CA ASP A 45 -9.06 -1.65 6.00
C ASP A 45 -8.87 -1.64 7.53
N GLY A 46 -8.18 -0.60 8.02
CA GLY A 46 -7.89 -0.42 9.44
C GLY A 46 -6.76 -1.30 10.00
N LYS A 47 -6.24 -2.25 9.23
CA LYS A 47 -5.12 -3.12 9.65
C LYS A 47 -3.79 -2.58 9.15
N VAL A 48 -2.82 -2.45 10.05
CA VAL A 48 -1.45 -2.05 9.70
C VAL A 48 -0.83 -3.10 8.79
N ARG A 49 -0.29 -2.67 7.65
CA ARG A 49 0.43 -3.54 6.70
C ARG A 49 1.88 -3.11 6.60
N THR A 50 2.77 -4.07 6.82
CA THR A 50 4.24 -3.89 6.73
C THR A 50 4.85 -4.53 5.48
N ASP A 51 4.03 -5.15 4.63
CA ASP A 51 4.49 -5.73 3.38
C ASP A 51 4.31 -4.70 2.24
N PRO A 52 5.41 -4.23 1.61
CA PRO A 52 5.33 -3.28 0.50
C PRO A 52 4.67 -3.87 -0.75
N ASN A 53 4.64 -5.19 -0.91
CA ASN A 53 3.97 -5.87 -2.02
C ASN A 53 2.58 -6.40 -1.65
N TYR A 54 2.02 -5.97 -0.51
CA TYR A 54 0.67 -6.37 -0.10
C TYR A 54 -0.34 -6.04 -1.22
N PRO A 55 -1.15 -7.01 -1.66
CA PRO A 55 -2.15 -6.78 -2.70
C PRO A 55 -3.32 -6.01 -2.10
N ALA A 56 -3.42 -4.72 -2.39
CA ALA A 56 -4.63 -3.95 -2.13
C ALA A 56 -5.56 -4.06 -3.34
N GLY A 57 -6.84 -4.32 -3.13
CA GLY A 57 -7.81 -4.58 -4.17
C GLY A 57 -8.88 -3.51 -4.28
N PHE A 58 -9.86 -3.80 -5.14
CA PHE A 58 -11.02 -2.94 -5.35
C PHE A 58 -11.84 -2.80 -4.07
N MET A 59 -12.23 -1.57 -3.75
CA MET A 59 -12.94 -1.14 -2.53
C MET A 59 -12.16 -1.14 -1.22
N ASP A 60 -10.87 -1.50 -1.23
CA ASP A 60 -10.02 -1.41 -0.03
C ASP A 60 -9.83 0.07 0.36
N VAL A 61 -9.87 0.35 1.66
CA VAL A 61 -9.58 1.69 2.21
C VAL A 61 -8.15 1.74 2.72
N ILE A 62 -7.32 2.54 2.05
CA ILE A 62 -5.94 2.81 2.45
C ILE A 62 -5.92 4.09 3.29
N THR A 63 -5.49 3.97 4.54
CA THR A 63 -5.30 5.09 5.47
C THR A 63 -3.82 5.36 5.65
N ILE A 64 -3.44 6.63 5.56
CA ILE A 64 -2.10 7.11 5.91
C ILE A 64 -2.22 7.94 7.19
N GLU A 65 -1.82 7.35 8.32
CA GLU A 65 -2.04 7.96 9.64
C GLU A 65 -1.32 9.29 9.82
N LYS A 66 -0.13 9.43 9.22
CA LYS A 66 0.69 10.62 9.36
C LYS A 66 0.09 11.85 8.70
N THR A 67 -0.58 11.68 7.56
CA THR A 67 -1.22 12.77 6.80
C THR A 67 -2.71 12.89 7.09
N GLY A 68 -3.32 11.90 7.76
CA GLY A 68 -4.76 11.85 8.00
C GLY A 68 -5.57 11.61 6.72
N GLU A 69 -4.94 11.08 5.68
CA GLU A 69 -5.57 10.86 4.38
C GLU A 69 -6.18 9.47 4.27
N PHE A 70 -7.32 9.38 3.59
CA PHE A 70 -8.05 8.15 3.32
C PHE A 70 -8.28 8.02 1.81
N PHE A 71 -7.85 6.90 1.24
CA PHE A 71 -7.99 6.59 -0.17
C PHE A 71 -8.79 5.32 -0.35
N ARG A 72 -9.62 5.28 -1.40
CA ARG A 72 -10.34 4.06 -1.82
C ARG A 72 -9.84 3.65 -3.20
N LEU A 73 -9.53 2.37 -3.35
CA LEU A 73 -9.09 1.75 -4.61
C LEU A 73 -10.26 1.22 -5.44
#